data_AF-X1AYV7-F1
#
_entry.id   AF-X1AYV7-F1
#
_cell.length_a   1.000
_cell.length_b   1.000
_cell.length_c   1.000
_cell.angle_alpha   90.00
_cell.angle_beta   90.00
_cell.angle_gamma   90.00
#
_symmetry.space_group_name_H-M   'P 1'
#
loop_
_entity.id
_entity.type
_entity.pdbx_description
1 polymer ?
#
loop_
_entity_poly.entity_id
_entity_poly.type
_entity_poly.pdbx_seq_one_letter_code
_entity_poly.pdbx_strand_id
1 'polypeptide(L)'
;MAFCSSSFSLILDKNLLKILPGLIEKQKPELIFYLAGADPYYNDILGGLSLTKEGLKKRDEFVISKAQEKNIPICIVLAGGYAENTNDIVDIHCNTCYIAKKYSEKY
;
A
#
# COMPACT_ATOMS: atom_id res chain seq x y z
N MET A 1 17.12 -21.96 -12.15
CA MET A 1 15.94 -22.54 -11.45
C MET A 1 16.33 -22.76 -10.00
N ALA A 2 16.12 -21.77 -9.13
CA ALA A 2 16.42 -21.89 -7.70
C ALA A 2 15.13 -21.64 -6.93
N PHE A 3 14.43 -22.74 -6.63
CA PHE A 3 13.39 -22.77 -5.61
C PHE A 3 14.09 -22.79 -4.25
N CYS A 4 14.11 -21.66 -3.54
CA CYS A 4 14.54 -21.61 -2.14
C CYS A 4 13.29 -21.58 -1.25
N SER A 5 13.02 -22.71 -0.61
CA SER A 5 11.95 -22.93 0.36
C SER A 5 12.38 -22.41 1.72
N SER A 6 12.00 -21.17 2.06
CA SER A 6 12.04 -20.61 3.43
C SER A 6 11.08 -19.42 3.51
N SER A 7 9.83 -19.66 3.90
CA SER A 7 8.83 -18.70 4.40
C SER A 7 8.92 -17.26 3.86
N PHE A 8 8.45 -17.07 2.64
CA PHE A 8 8.16 -15.77 2.01
C PHE A 8 7.27 -14.89 2.93
N SER A 9 7.89 -14.02 3.74
CA SER A 9 7.20 -12.98 4.52
C SER A 9 6.90 -11.77 3.60
N LEU A 10 6.19 -12.02 2.49
CA LEU A 10 5.87 -11.09 1.37
C LEU A 10 4.69 -10.15 1.62
N ILE A 11 4.21 -10.07 2.86
CA ILE A 11 2.90 -9.50 3.17
C ILE A 11 3.10 -8.38 4.18
N LEU A 12 3.02 -7.15 3.68
CA LEU A 12 3.18 -5.87 4.38
C LEU A 12 4.53 -5.62 5.06
N ASP A 13 4.96 -4.36 5.00
CA ASP A 13 6.01 -3.86 5.86
C ASP A 13 5.56 -3.95 7.33
N LYS A 14 6.26 -4.76 8.14
CA LYS A 14 5.99 -4.93 9.58
C LYS A 14 6.12 -3.61 10.34
N ASN A 15 6.96 -2.69 9.86
CA ASN A 15 7.09 -1.36 10.45
C ASN A 15 5.82 -0.55 10.25
N LEU A 16 5.22 -0.60 9.05
CA LEU A 16 3.96 0.10 8.76
C LEU A 16 2.86 -0.33 9.72
N LEU A 17 2.70 -1.64 9.92
CA LEU A 17 1.71 -2.22 10.83
C LEU A 17 1.86 -1.74 12.27
N LYS A 18 3.11 -1.57 12.72
CA LYS A 18 3.44 -1.15 14.08
C LYS A 18 3.30 0.36 14.29
N ILE A 19 3.74 1.15 13.31
CA ILE A 19 3.93 2.60 13.46
C ILE A 19 2.64 3.36 13.17
N LEU A 20 1.91 3.01 12.10
CA LEU A 20 0.80 3.83 11.60
C LEU A 20 -0.32 4.05 12.64
N PRO A 21 -0.82 3.01 13.37
CA PRO A 21 -1.90 3.22 14.33
C PRO A 21 -1.51 4.20 15.45
N GLY A 22 -0.32 4.03 16.04
CA GLY A 22 0.18 4.91 17.08
C GLY A 22 0.48 6.32 16.58
N LEU A 23 0.91 6.46 15.32
CA LEU A 23 1.12 7.76 14.70
C LEU A 23 -0.20 8.52 14.53
N ILE A 24 -1.25 7.86 14.04
CA ILE A 24 -2.58 8.46 13.89
C ILE A 24 -3.12 8.93 15.25
N GLU A 25 -3.00 8.09 16.29
CA GLU A 25 -3.47 8.44 17.64
C GLU A 25 -2.71 9.61 18.27
N LYS A 26 -1.41 9.68 18.01
CA LYS A 26 -0.54 10.76 18.50
C LYS A 26 -0.80 12.08 17.77
N GLN A 27 -0.89 12.05 16.44
CA GLN A 27 -0.97 13.26 15.62
C GLN A 27 -2.41 13.78 15.47
N LYS A 28 -3.41 12.91 15.59
CA LYS A 28 -4.84 13.23 15.43
C LYS A 28 -5.12 14.07 14.18
N PRO A 29 -4.70 13.63 12.99
CA PRO A 29 -4.87 14.42 11.78
C PRO A 29 -6.35 14.55 11.41
N GLU A 30 -6.73 15.72 10.89
CA GLU A 30 -8.07 15.98 10.35
C GLU A 30 -8.21 15.50 8.89
N LEU A 31 -7.08 15.24 8.21
CA LEU A 31 -7.01 14.73 6.84
C LEU A 31 -5.70 13.97 6.65
N ILE A 32 -5.74 12.85 5.92
CA ILE A 32 -4.55 12.09 5.54
C ILE A 32 -4.34 12.18 4.03
N PHE A 33 -3.14 12.58 3.60
CA PHE A 33 -2.68 12.37 2.23
C PHE A 33 -1.83 11.11 2.17
N TYR A 34 -2.30 10.12 1.41
CA TYR A 34 -1.61 8.84 1.24
C TYR A 34 -1.04 8.73 -0.17
N LEU A 35 0.30 8.80 -0.26
CA LEU A 35 1.05 8.60 -1.49
C LEU A 35 1.17 7.09 -1.76
N ALA A 36 0.27 6.54 -2.56
CA ALA A 36 0.20 5.13 -2.91
C ALA A 36 1.18 4.81 -4.05
N GLY A 37 2.47 4.74 -3.74
CA GLY A 37 3.52 4.34 -4.68
C GLY A 37 3.49 2.83 -4.98
N ALA A 38 3.75 2.48 -6.22
CA ALA A 38 4.01 1.12 -6.70
C ALA A 38 5.50 0.73 -6.60
N ASP A 39 6.40 1.69 -6.35
CA ASP A 39 7.84 1.45 -6.25
C ASP A 39 8.33 0.43 -5.20
N PRO A 40 7.57 0.01 -4.17
CA PRO A 40 8.04 -1.09 -3.32
C PRO A 40 7.94 -2.48 -3.97
N TYR A 41 7.39 -2.55 -5.19
CA TYR A 41 7.22 -3.79 -5.94
C TYR A 41 8.57 -4.46 -6.24
N TYR A 42 8.64 -5.79 -6.12
CA TYR A 42 9.90 -6.54 -6.21
C TYR A 42 10.63 -6.41 -7.56
N ASN A 43 9.94 -6.02 -8.64
CA ASN A 43 10.51 -5.77 -9.96
C ASN A 43 10.67 -4.27 -10.27
N ASP A 44 10.46 -3.39 -9.28
CA ASP A 44 10.74 -1.98 -9.44
C ASP A 44 12.24 -1.71 -9.46
N ILE A 45 12.70 -0.88 -10.41
CA ILE A 45 14.13 -0.61 -10.59
C ILE A 45 14.67 0.48 -9.65
N LEU A 46 13.81 1.26 -9.00
CA LEU A 46 14.19 2.37 -8.12
C LEU A 46 13.87 2.13 -6.64
N GLY A 47 12.80 1.40 -6.31
CA GLY A 47 12.31 1.33 -4.93
C GLY A 47 13.02 0.33 -4.02
N GLY A 48 13.69 -0.70 -4.56
CA GLY A 48 14.60 -1.57 -3.80
C GLY A 48 13.96 -2.41 -2.68
N LEU A 49 12.63 -2.49 -2.63
CA LEU A 49 11.88 -3.36 -1.73
C LEU A 49 11.39 -4.62 -2.47
N SER A 50 10.84 -5.59 -1.75
CA SER A 50 10.46 -6.89 -2.31
C SER A 50 8.99 -7.23 -2.10
N LEU A 51 8.10 -6.24 -2.24
CA LEU A 51 6.65 -6.48 -2.10
C LEU A 51 6.08 -7.08 -3.38
N THR A 52 5.09 -7.95 -3.22
CA THR A 52 4.25 -8.42 -4.34
C THR A 52 3.11 -7.44 -4.61
N LYS A 53 2.45 -7.58 -5.78
CA LYS A 53 1.19 -6.86 -6.08
C LYS A 53 0.14 -7.08 -4.98
N GLU A 54 0.01 -8.32 -4.49
CA GLU A 54 -0.90 -8.65 -3.39
C GLU A 54 -0.45 -8.02 -2.06
N GLY A 55 0.86 -7.94 -1.80
CA GLY A 55 1.42 -7.22 -0.65
C GLY A 55 1.09 -5.73 -0.69
N LEU A 56 1.21 -5.09 -1.86
CA LEU A 56 0.85 -3.68 -2.07
C LEU A 56 -0.65 -3.44 -1.92
N LYS A 57 -1.49 -4.34 -2.46
CA LYS A 57 -2.94 -4.29 -2.26
C LYS A 57 -3.32 -4.35 -0.78
N LYS A 58 -2.73 -5.29 -0.03
CA LYS A 58 -2.96 -5.39 1.43
C LYS A 58 -2.47 -4.14 2.16
N ARG A 59 -1.39 -3.51 1.70
CA ARG A 59 -0.85 -2.27 2.28
C ARG A 59 -1.89 -1.17 2.13
N ASP A 60 -2.45 -1.02 0.94
CA ASP A 60 -3.48 -0.02 0.67
C ASP A 60 -4.75 -0.29 1.51
N GLU A 61 -5.22 -1.53 1.56
CA GLU A 61 -6.35 -1.92 2.43
C GLU A 61 -6.10 -1.55 3.89
N PHE A 62 -4.91 -1.82 4.42
CA PHE A 62 -4.56 -1.49 5.80
C PHE A 62 -4.54 0.02 6.06
N VAL A 63 -3.86 0.80 5.21
CA VAL A 63 -3.77 2.25 5.40
C VAL A 63 -5.15 2.89 5.36
N ILE A 64 -5.96 2.51 4.36
CA ILE A 64 -7.31 3.06 4.17
C ILE A 64 -8.23 2.64 5.32
N SER A 65 -8.14 1.39 5.80
CA SER A 65 -8.95 0.94 6.94
C SER A 65 -8.64 1.72 8.20
N LYS A 66 -7.36 2.03 8.48
CA LYS A 66 -6.99 2.77 9.69
C LYS A 66 -7.47 4.21 9.68
N ALA A 67 -7.49 4.86 8.52
CA ALA A 67 -8.12 6.17 8.38
C ALA A 67 -9.64 6.08 8.62
N GLN A 68 -10.32 5.12 7.98
CA GLN A 68 -11.77 4.92 8.12
C GLN A 68 -12.19 4.55 9.56
N GLU A 69 -11.46 3.66 10.24
CA GLU A 69 -11.73 3.26 11.63
C GLU A 69 -11.71 4.45 12.61
N LYS A 70 -10.96 5.49 12.27
CA LYS A 70 -10.86 6.72 13.07
C LYS A 70 -11.73 7.87 12.50
N ASN A 71 -12.53 7.61 11.48
CA ASN A 71 -13.36 8.58 10.75
C ASN A 71 -12.54 9.77 10.21
N ILE A 72 -11.32 9.51 9.75
CA ILE A 72 -10.44 10.55 9.18
C ILE A 72 -10.55 10.48 7.65
N PRO A 73 -10.94 11.58 6.97
CA PRO A 73 -10.90 11.66 5.52
C PRO A 73 -9.50 11.33 4.99
N ILE A 74 -9.44 10.59 3.88
CA ILE A 74 -8.18 10.21 3.24
C ILE A 74 -8.22 10.59 1.76
N CYS A 75 -7.20 11.33 1.33
CA CYS A 75 -6.91 11.62 -0.07
C CYS A 75 -5.82 10.66 -0.55
N ILE A 76 -6.15 9.79 -1.50
CA ILE A 76 -5.21 8.83 -2.08
C ILE A 76 -4.63 9.43 -3.36
N VAL A 77 -3.32 9.51 -3.42
CA VAL A 77 -2.58 10.01 -4.58
C VAL A 77 -1.73 8.87 -5.11
N LEU A 78 -1.98 8.46 -6.36
CA LEU A 78 -1.12 7.49 -7.04
C LEU A 78 0.27 8.11 -7.20
N ALA A 79 1.31 7.39 -6.78
CA ALA A 79 2.69 7.89 -6.79
C ALA A 79 3.60 7.00 -7.65
N GLY A 80 4.91 7.05 -7.42
CA GLY A 80 5.92 6.41 -8.27
C GLY A 80 5.73 4.92 -8.52
N GLY A 81 6.43 4.40 -9.54
CA GLY A 81 6.34 3.04 -10.02
C GLY A 81 7.10 2.95 -11.33
N TYR A 82 8.19 2.19 -11.34
CA TYR A 82 9.25 2.24 -12.34
C TYR A 82 9.69 0.83 -12.78
N ALA A 83 8.88 -0.20 -12.51
CA ALA A 83 9.12 -1.54 -13.01
C ALA A 83 9.24 -1.55 -14.54
N GLU A 84 10.14 -2.39 -15.07
CA GLU A 84 10.40 -2.47 -16.52
C GLU A 84 9.13 -2.79 -17.32
N ASN A 85 8.25 -3.63 -16.76
CA ASN A 85 6.96 -3.94 -17.34
C ASN A 85 5.88 -2.99 -16.82
N THR A 86 5.46 -2.05 -17.66
CA THR A 86 4.42 -1.06 -17.34
C THR A 86 3.09 -1.69 -16.92
N ASN A 87 2.74 -2.88 -17.44
CA ASN A 87 1.50 -3.56 -17.04
C ASN A 87 1.49 -3.91 -15.55
N ASP A 88 2.67 -4.17 -14.96
CA ASP A 88 2.73 -4.44 -13.52
C ASP A 88 2.36 -3.20 -12.70
N ILE A 89 2.79 -2.02 -13.14
CA ILE A 89 2.48 -0.74 -12.50
C ILE A 89 0.99 -0.39 -12.68
N VAL A 90 0.46 -0.60 -13.88
CA VAL A 90 -0.98 -0.42 -14.15
C VAL A 90 -1.82 -1.32 -13.26
N ASP A 91 -1.47 -2.60 -13.14
CA ASP A 91 -2.18 -3.53 -12.26
C ASP A 91 -2.14 -3.08 -10.79
N ILE A 92 -1.00 -2.59 -10.31
CA ILE A 92 -0.86 -2.12 -8.92
C ILE A 92 -1.76 -0.91 -8.68
N HIS A 93 -1.70 0.12 -9.53
CA HIS A 93 -2.52 1.31 -9.36
C HIS A 93 -4.02 1.02 -9.54
N CYS A 94 -4.40 0.16 -10.48
CA CYS A 94 -5.78 -0.30 -10.62
C CYS A 94 -6.28 -1.00 -9.37
N ASN A 95 -5.44 -1.83 -8.73
CA ASN A 95 -5.77 -2.43 -7.43
C ASN A 95 -5.97 -1.37 -6.34
N THR A 96 -5.10 -0.35 -6.25
CA THR A 96 -5.28 0.78 -5.33
C THR A 96 -6.63 1.47 -5.55
N CYS A 97 -6.98 1.78 -6.80
CA CYS A 97 -8.27 2.40 -7.14
C CYS A 97 -9.47 1.52 -6.77
N TYR A 98 -9.39 0.21 -7.02
CA TYR A 98 -10.44 -0.74 -6.67
C TYR A 98 -10.66 -0.80 -5.15
N ILE A 99 -9.57 -0.85 -4.38
CA ILE A 99 -9.65 -0.81 -2.91
C ILE A 99 -10.23 0.53 -2.43
N ALA A 100 -9.76 1.66 -2.97
CA ALA A 100 -10.29 2.97 -2.64
C ALA A 100 -11.82 3.03 -2.86
N LYS A 101 -12.29 2.56 -4.02
CA LYS A 101 -13.72 2.48 -4.34
C LYS A 101 -14.49 1.64 -3.31
N LYS A 102 -14.02 0.41 -3.04
CA LYS A 102 -14.62 -0.50 -2.05
C LYS A 102 -14.80 0.16 -0.67
N TYR A 103 -13.86 0.99 -0.24
CA TYR A 103 -13.94 1.69 1.05
C TYR A 103 -14.77 2.97 0.99
N SER A 104 -14.86 3.62 -0.18
CA SER A 104 -15.70 4.81 -0.38
C SER A 104 -17.20 4.50 -0.34
N GLU A 105 -17.62 3.31 -0.76
CA GLU A 105 -19.03 2.88 -0.78
C GLU A 105 -19.67 2.73 0.62
N LYS A 106 -18.86 2.85 1.69
CA LYS A 106 -19.33 2.80 3.09
C LYS A 106 -19.62 4.17 3.69
N TYR A 107 -19.38 5.25 2.97
CA TYR A 107 -19.78 6.61 3.33
C TYR A 107 -21.15 6.92 2.73
#